data_AF-A0A8B9H207-F1
#
_entry.id   AF-A0A8B9H207-F1
#
_cell.length_a   1.000
_cell.length_b   1.000
_cell.length_c   1.000
_cell.angle_alpha   90.00
_cell.angle_beta   90.00
_cell.angle_gamma   90.00
#
_symmetry.space_group_name_H-M   'P 1'
#
loop_
_entity.id
_entity.type
_entity.pdbx_description
1 polymer ?
#
loop_
_entity_poly.entity_id
_entity_poly.type
_entity_poly.pdbx_seq_one_letter_code
_entity_poly.pdbx_strand_id
1 'polypeptide(L)'
;MIASLKEGAKEEELDAIEAQIGCKLPNDYRCSYRIHNGQKLVVPGLMGSMALSNHYRSEDLLDIETAAGGFQQRKGMRQCLPLTFCFHTGLSQYMALESTEGRMRSEIFYHCPDQLAQDPSAIDMFITGSSFTEWFTSYVQNVVTGEYPIIRDQIFRYVHDKKCVATTGDISVSVSTSFLPELSSVHPPHFFFTYRIRIEMARSALPESACQLDSRYWKITNANGNVEEVRGPGVVGEFPVMSPGKVHEYASCTTFSTTSEYMEGHYTFHRLKNKEEIFDVSIPRFHMVCPPFRESIVRSVSVIPFNEDNSSDTDDYEEGELRGMNMANPGGRCPRHV
;
A
#
# COMPACT_ATOMS: atom_id res chain seq x y z
N MET A 1 15.89 11.63 -9.52
CA MET A 1 15.74 10.99 -8.19
C MET A 1 17.08 10.89 -7.45
N ILE A 2 18.10 10.14 -7.91
CA ILE A 2 19.34 9.92 -7.12
C ILE A 2 20.06 11.21 -6.68
N ALA A 3 20.02 12.29 -7.48
CA ALA A 3 20.61 13.58 -7.12
C ALA A 3 19.98 14.28 -5.89
N SER A 4 18.86 13.77 -5.36
CA SER A 4 18.26 14.26 -4.12
C SER A 4 18.89 13.67 -2.86
N LEU A 5 19.71 12.61 -2.96
CA LEU A 5 20.42 12.05 -1.80
C LEU A 5 21.34 13.09 -1.18
N LYS A 6 21.30 13.19 0.15
CA LYS A 6 22.23 14.05 0.91
C LYS A 6 23.53 13.28 1.17
N GLU A 7 24.62 14.01 1.29
CA GLU A 7 25.92 13.44 1.70
C GLU A 7 25.80 12.76 3.07
N GLY A 8 26.71 11.82 3.35
CA GLY A 8 26.72 11.09 4.62
C GLY A 8 26.85 12.01 5.84
N ALA A 9 26.11 11.70 6.90
CA ALA A 9 26.19 12.38 8.19
C ALA A 9 27.48 12.01 8.92
N LYS A 10 28.03 12.97 9.67
CA LYS A 10 29.22 12.77 10.52
C LYS A 10 28.84 12.10 11.83
N GLU A 11 29.80 11.45 12.49
CA GLU A 11 29.55 10.79 13.78
C GLU A 11 29.10 11.78 14.85
N GLU A 12 29.65 13.00 14.88
CA GLU A 12 29.27 14.02 15.85
C GLU A 12 27.83 14.50 15.67
N GLU A 13 27.36 14.56 14.42
CA GLU A 13 25.97 14.92 14.09
C GLU A 13 25.01 13.83 14.58
N LEU A 14 25.35 12.57 14.34
CA LEU A 14 24.55 11.42 14.79
C LEU A 14 24.53 11.32 16.32
N ASP A 15 25.66 11.56 16.99
CA ASP A 15 25.74 11.59 18.45
C ASP A 15 24.92 12.73 19.06
N ALA A 16 24.95 13.92 18.45
CA ALA A 16 24.14 15.05 18.88
C ALA A 16 22.64 14.74 18.76
N ILE A 17 22.21 14.11 17.66
CA ILE A 17 20.81 13.72 17.47
C ILE A 17 20.39 12.66 18.49
N GLU A 18 21.21 11.63 18.72
CA GLU A 18 20.91 10.60 19.72
C GLU A 18 20.82 11.18 21.14
N ALA A 19 21.67 12.16 21.47
CA ALA A 19 21.58 12.90 22.73
C ALA A 19 20.29 13.74 22.82
N GLN A 20 19.86 14.35 21.71
CA GLN A 20 18.61 15.11 21.63
C GLN A 20 17.37 14.22 21.83
N ILE A 21 17.30 13.07 21.15
CA ILE A 21 16.15 12.16 21.26
C ILE A 21 16.24 11.26 22.50
N GLY A 22 17.39 11.21 23.18
CA GLY A 22 17.61 10.40 24.38
C GLY A 22 17.62 8.89 24.12
N CYS A 23 17.93 8.46 22.90
CA CYS A 23 17.95 7.05 22.49
C CYS A 23 19.05 6.81 21.44
N LYS A 24 19.59 5.59 21.41
CA LYS A 24 20.60 5.17 20.42
C LYS A 24 19.95 4.57 19.18
N LEU A 25 20.37 5.04 18.00
CA LEU A 25 19.93 4.48 16.73
C LEU A 25 20.45 3.04 16.59
N PRO A 26 19.71 2.15 15.89
CA PRO A 26 20.24 0.86 15.47
C PRO A 26 21.54 1.03 14.65
N ASN A 27 22.52 0.16 14.89
CA ASN A 27 23.86 0.27 14.27
C ASN A 27 23.81 0.26 12.74
N ASP A 28 22.90 -0.53 12.18
CA ASP A 28 22.70 -0.62 10.74
C ASP A 28 22.10 0.67 10.17
N TYR A 29 21.12 1.26 10.85
CA TYR A 29 20.54 2.54 10.44
C TYR A 29 21.54 3.69 10.58
N ARG A 30 22.32 3.70 11.67
CA ARG A 30 23.44 4.64 11.85
C ARG A 30 24.50 4.48 10.75
N CYS A 31 24.78 3.25 10.32
CA CYS A 31 25.66 2.98 9.18
C CYS A 31 25.12 3.59 7.89
N SER A 32 23.84 3.40 7.61
CA SER A 32 23.17 3.97 6.44
C SER A 32 23.34 5.49 6.35
N TYR A 33 23.11 6.20 7.46
CA TYR A 33 23.25 7.66 7.48
C TYR A 33 24.66 8.16 7.18
N ARG A 34 25.70 7.39 7.53
CA ARG A 34 27.09 7.73 7.20
C ARG A 34 27.42 7.53 5.72
N ILE A 35 26.65 6.69 5.02
CA ILE A 35 26.76 6.49 3.58
C ILE A 35 25.96 7.57 2.85
N HIS A 36 24.71 7.81 3.27
CA HIS A 36 23.83 8.84 2.73
C HIS A 36 22.88 9.36 3.81
N ASN A 37 22.83 10.68 4.03
CA ASN A 37 21.95 11.26 5.05
C ASN A 37 20.49 11.41 4.55
N GLY A 38 19.86 10.30 4.16
CA GLY A 38 18.52 10.32 3.57
C GLY A 38 18.46 11.15 2.28
N GLN A 39 17.28 11.72 2.01
CA GLN A 39 16.97 12.46 0.80
C GLN A 39 16.48 13.87 1.13
N LYS A 40 16.84 14.84 0.28
CA LYS A 40 16.13 16.12 0.20
C LYS A 40 14.70 15.86 -0.18
N LEU A 41 13.77 16.30 0.66
CA LEU A 41 12.33 16.19 0.45
C LEU A 41 11.90 16.75 -0.93
N VAL A 42 11.62 15.88 -1.89
CA VAL A 42 11.24 16.25 -3.27
C VAL A 42 10.26 15.23 -3.85
N VAL A 43 9.49 15.64 -4.85
CA VAL A 43 8.60 14.72 -5.58
C VAL A 43 9.17 14.48 -6.99
N PRO A 44 9.41 13.23 -7.42
CA PRO A 44 9.18 11.98 -6.69
C PRO A 44 10.31 11.63 -5.70
N GLY A 45 9.91 11.07 -4.56
CA GLY A 45 10.75 10.48 -3.52
C GLY A 45 11.31 9.10 -3.90
N LEU A 46 12.40 8.70 -3.23
CA LEU A 46 13.16 7.47 -3.51
C LEU A 46 12.55 6.19 -2.93
N MET A 47 11.55 6.28 -2.05
CA MET A 47 10.91 5.10 -1.43
C MET A 47 9.65 4.65 -2.20
N GLY A 48 9.52 5.15 -3.42
CA GLY A 48 8.53 4.74 -4.40
C GLY A 48 7.27 5.59 -4.40
N SER A 49 6.53 5.44 -5.49
CA SER A 49 5.35 6.19 -5.84
C SER A 49 4.20 5.24 -6.18
N MET A 50 2.99 5.78 -6.16
CA MET A 50 1.82 5.14 -6.72
C MET A 50 0.81 6.22 -7.12
N ALA A 51 0.12 5.99 -8.23
CA ALA A 51 -0.89 6.89 -8.76
C ALA A 51 -2.15 6.09 -9.12
N LEU A 52 -3.27 6.44 -8.49
CA LEU A 52 -4.63 6.05 -8.85
C LEU A 52 -5.42 7.33 -9.15
N SER A 53 -6.63 7.19 -9.70
CA SER A 53 -7.44 8.34 -10.14
C SER A 53 -7.67 9.42 -9.08
N ASN A 54 -7.79 9.05 -7.80
CA ASN A 54 -8.00 9.97 -6.69
C ASN A 54 -6.92 9.88 -5.58
N HIS A 55 -5.84 9.15 -5.82
CA HIS A 55 -4.82 8.92 -4.80
C HIS A 55 -3.43 8.91 -5.41
N TYR A 56 -2.58 9.80 -4.95
CA TYR A 56 -1.18 9.83 -5.34
C TYR A 56 -0.33 9.76 -4.08
N ARG A 57 0.71 8.93 -4.12
CA ARG A 57 1.73 8.87 -3.07
C ARG A 57 3.10 8.92 -3.71
N SER A 58 4.01 9.60 -3.04
CA SER A 58 5.43 9.54 -3.33
C SER A 58 6.17 9.70 -2.02
N GLU A 59 7.01 8.72 -1.70
CA GLU A 59 7.59 8.58 -0.38
C GLU A 59 9.09 8.90 -0.42
N ASP A 60 9.52 9.80 0.47
CA ASP A 60 10.90 10.22 0.64
C ASP A 60 11.55 9.48 1.82
N LEU A 61 12.83 9.15 1.69
CA LEU A 61 13.64 8.67 2.81
C LEU A 61 14.11 9.87 3.63
N LEU A 62 13.80 9.91 4.92
CA LEU A 62 14.10 11.09 5.74
C LEU A 62 15.58 11.19 6.08
N ASP A 63 16.10 12.42 6.02
CA ASP A 63 17.36 12.74 6.67
C ASP A 63 17.22 12.73 8.20
N ILE A 64 18.35 12.58 8.90
CA ILE A 64 18.35 12.35 10.35
C ILE A 64 17.78 13.53 11.16
N GLU A 65 18.01 14.77 10.72
CA GLU A 65 17.52 15.97 11.41
C GLU A 65 16.00 16.04 11.33
N THR A 66 15.46 15.82 10.12
CA THR A 66 14.02 15.77 9.87
C THR A 66 13.38 14.61 10.64
N ALA A 67 14.02 13.43 10.63
CA ALA A 67 13.55 12.27 11.36
C ALA A 67 13.48 12.55 12.88
N ALA A 68 14.52 13.15 13.45
CA ALA A 68 14.59 13.52 14.86
C ALA A 68 13.51 14.54 15.25
N GLY A 69 13.20 15.51 14.37
CA GLY A 69 12.11 16.46 14.59
C GLY A 69 10.73 15.80 14.67
N GLY A 70 10.53 14.64 14.03
CA GLY A 70 9.30 13.85 14.08
C GLY A 70 9.29 12.72 15.11
N PHE A 71 10.32 12.63 15.97
CA PHE A 71 10.45 11.59 16.97
C PHE A 71 9.28 11.59 17.97
N GLN A 72 8.72 10.41 18.21
CA GLN A 72 7.47 10.27 18.97
C GLN A 72 7.71 9.81 20.42
N GLN A 73 7.11 10.54 21.36
CA GLN A 73 7.10 10.19 22.79
C GLN A 73 5.68 9.98 23.36
N ARG A 74 4.65 10.25 22.55
CA ARG A 74 3.25 10.09 22.95
C ARG A 74 2.89 8.62 23.14
N LYS A 75 1.93 8.36 24.02
CA LYS A 75 1.35 7.02 24.22
C LYS A 75 0.87 6.45 22.88
N GLY A 76 1.17 5.18 22.62
CA GLY A 76 0.88 4.45 21.38
C GLY A 76 2.02 4.50 20.34
N MET A 77 2.84 5.56 20.35
CA MET A 77 3.98 5.75 19.42
C MET A 77 5.29 6.02 20.16
N ARG A 78 5.41 5.64 21.43
CA ARG A 78 6.58 5.96 22.24
C ARG A 78 7.85 5.35 21.65
N GLN A 79 8.93 6.12 21.63
CA GLN A 79 10.26 5.73 21.11
C GLN A 79 10.23 5.34 19.62
N CYS A 80 9.34 5.96 18.83
CA CYS A 80 9.24 5.71 17.39
C CYS A 80 9.83 6.88 16.60
N LEU A 81 10.75 6.57 15.69
CA LEU A 81 11.40 7.54 14.82
C LEU A 81 10.84 7.39 13.39
N PRO A 82 10.38 8.47 12.73
CA PRO A 82 9.93 8.38 11.36
C PRO A 82 11.13 8.08 10.44
N LEU A 83 10.91 7.15 9.53
CA LEU A 83 11.89 6.63 8.58
C LEU A 83 11.68 7.25 7.19
N THR A 84 10.41 7.37 6.81
CA THR A 84 9.99 7.90 5.52
C THR A 84 8.85 8.91 5.71
N PHE A 85 8.62 9.75 4.71
CA PHE A 85 7.49 10.66 4.69
C PHE A 85 6.90 10.79 3.29
N CYS A 86 5.56 10.82 3.21
CA CYS A 86 4.85 11.11 1.97
C CYS A 86 4.08 12.43 2.12
N PHE A 87 4.46 13.44 1.33
CA PHE A 87 3.80 14.75 1.34
C PHE A 87 2.31 14.70 1.02
N HIS A 88 1.92 13.84 0.07
CA HIS A 88 0.56 13.79 -0.45
C HIS A 88 -0.41 13.19 0.55
N THR A 89 0.04 12.20 1.35
CA THR A 89 -0.79 11.53 2.35
C THR A 89 -0.58 12.09 3.75
N GLY A 90 0.52 12.81 3.99
CA GLY A 90 0.92 13.28 5.32
C GLY A 90 1.37 12.15 6.26
N LEU A 91 1.54 10.93 5.74
CA LEU A 91 1.87 9.76 6.54
C LEU A 91 3.36 9.44 6.48
N SER A 92 3.83 8.83 7.56
CA SER A 92 5.21 8.36 7.72
C SER A 92 5.21 6.87 8.03
N GLN A 93 6.23 6.17 7.54
CA GLN A 93 6.64 4.90 8.12
C GLN A 93 7.55 5.18 9.32
N TYR A 94 7.46 4.37 10.36
CA TYR A 94 8.22 4.53 11.59
C TYR A 94 9.09 3.31 11.87
N MET A 95 10.16 3.54 12.62
CA MET A 95 10.99 2.51 13.24
C MET A 95 10.90 2.63 14.76
N ALA A 96 10.67 1.52 15.45
CA ALA A 96 10.76 1.47 16.91
C ALA A 96 12.23 1.45 17.35
N LEU A 97 12.67 2.44 18.12
CA LEU A 97 14.04 2.48 18.64
C LEU A 97 14.21 1.60 19.90
N GLU A 98 13.11 1.30 20.59
CA GLU A 98 13.06 0.49 21.81
C GLU A 98 11.90 -0.51 21.79
N SER A 99 12.03 -1.58 22.56
CA SER A 99 10.97 -2.57 22.74
C SER A 99 9.94 -2.08 23.76
N THR A 100 8.93 -1.35 23.30
CA THR A 100 7.88 -0.78 24.16
C THR A 100 6.52 -0.83 23.47
N GLU A 101 5.44 -0.77 24.27
CA GLU A 101 4.05 -0.79 23.78
C GLU A 101 3.75 -1.95 22.80
N GLY A 102 4.37 -3.12 23.05
CA GLY A 102 4.19 -4.32 22.24
C GLY A 102 5.03 -4.40 20.95
N ARG A 103 5.86 -3.39 20.66
CA ARG A 103 6.80 -3.38 19.53
C ARG A 103 8.14 -4.03 19.90
N MET A 104 8.82 -4.55 18.88
CA MET A 104 10.21 -4.98 19.00
C MET A 104 11.14 -3.85 18.54
N ARG A 105 12.29 -3.71 19.20
CA ARG A 105 13.36 -2.79 18.73
C ARG A 105 13.72 -3.08 17.27
N SER A 106 13.90 -2.01 16.50
CA SER A 106 14.19 -1.98 15.05
C SER A 106 13.04 -2.41 14.13
N GLU A 107 11.87 -2.74 14.66
CA GLU A 107 10.69 -3.06 13.84
C GLU A 107 10.23 -1.81 13.09
N ILE A 108 9.97 -1.98 11.79
CA ILE A 108 9.52 -0.92 10.88
C ILE A 108 8.07 -1.18 10.52
N PHE A 109 7.26 -0.13 10.60
CA PHE A 109 5.82 -0.26 10.45
C PHE A 109 5.16 1.02 9.94
N TYR A 110 4.00 0.86 9.31
CA TYR A 110 3.02 1.93 9.19
C TYR A 110 2.05 1.86 10.35
N HIS A 111 1.83 2.98 11.01
CA HIS A 111 0.82 3.09 12.05
C HIS A 111 -0.56 3.25 11.42
N CYS A 112 -1.57 2.66 12.04
CA CYS A 112 -2.96 2.78 11.65
C CYS A 112 -3.78 3.00 12.93
N PRO A 113 -4.34 4.20 13.15
CA PRO A 113 -5.23 4.43 14.28
C PRO A 113 -6.43 3.49 14.23
N ASP A 114 -6.77 2.90 15.37
CA ASP A 114 -8.05 2.22 15.51
C ASP A 114 -9.17 3.26 15.43
N GLN A 115 -10.02 3.17 14.40
CA GLN A 115 -11.05 4.16 14.13
C GLN A 115 -12.24 4.08 15.10
N LEU A 116 -12.34 2.99 15.87
CA LEU A 116 -13.43 2.75 16.82
C LEU A 116 -12.95 2.88 18.28
N ALA A 117 -11.65 2.95 18.51
CA ALA A 117 -11.11 3.11 19.84
C ALA A 117 -11.40 4.51 20.42
N GLN A 118 -11.86 4.53 21.67
CA GLN A 118 -11.98 5.77 22.44
C GLN A 118 -10.61 6.31 22.87
N ASP A 119 -9.63 5.42 23.11
CA ASP A 119 -8.28 5.81 23.45
C ASP A 119 -7.47 6.08 22.16
N PRO A 120 -7.05 7.33 21.88
CA PRO A 120 -6.29 7.67 20.67
C PRO A 120 -4.87 7.08 20.64
N SER A 121 -4.43 6.41 21.71
CA SER A 121 -3.21 5.60 21.73
C SER A 121 -3.40 4.17 21.26
N ALA A 122 -4.64 3.76 20.96
CA ALA A 122 -4.91 2.50 20.28
C ALA A 122 -4.50 2.58 18.82
N ILE A 123 -3.30 2.07 18.54
CA ILE A 123 -2.66 2.14 17.23
C ILE A 123 -2.30 0.73 16.81
N ASP A 124 -2.97 0.27 15.76
CA ASP A 124 -2.61 -0.93 15.05
C ASP A 124 -1.44 -0.63 14.10
N MET A 125 -0.72 -1.66 13.68
CA MET A 125 0.55 -1.48 12.96
C MET A 125 0.68 -2.50 11.85
N PHE A 126 0.89 -2.05 10.61
CA PHE A 126 1.29 -2.91 9.51
C PHE A 126 2.82 -3.00 9.48
N ILE A 127 3.35 -4.18 9.75
CA ILE A 127 4.79 -4.43 9.85
C ILE A 127 5.36 -4.60 8.45
N THR A 128 6.41 -3.85 8.15
CA THR A 128 7.06 -3.82 6.83
C THR A 128 8.52 -4.25 6.87
N GLY A 129 9.11 -4.35 8.07
CA GLY A 129 10.47 -4.84 8.24
C GLY A 129 10.80 -5.10 9.70
N SER A 130 11.82 -5.94 9.91
CA SER A 130 12.31 -6.33 11.23
C SER A 130 13.59 -5.57 11.65
N SER A 131 14.28 -4.98 10.68
CA SER A 131 15.46 -4.13 10.86
C SER A 131 15.58 -3.19 9.67
N PHE A 132 16.38 -2.12 9.80
CA PHE A 132 16.66 -1.22 8.68
C PHE A 132 17.31 -1.97 7.52
N THR A 133 18.31 -2.81 7.81
CA THR A 133 19.04 -3.56 6.79
C THR A 133 18.10 -4.42 5.96
N GLU A 134 17.28 -5.24 6.60
CA GLU A 134 16.37 -6.17 5.91
C GLU A 134 15.35 -5.40 5.06
N TRP A 135 14.70 -4.40 5.64
CA TRP A 135 13.75 -3.54 4.93
C TRP A 135 14.37 -2.83 3.72
N PHE A 136 15.50 -2.15 3.92
CA PHE A 136 16.09 -1.31 2.88
C PHE A 136 16.71 -2.15 1.77
N THR A 137 17.42 -3.23 2.11
CA THR A 137 18.02 -4.11 1.11
C THR A 137 16.99 -4.91 0.32
N SER A 138 15.89 -5.33 0.95
CA SER A 138 14.75 -5.95 0.25
C SER A 138 14.14 -4.97 -0.76
N TYR A 139 13.94 -3.71 -0.34
CA TYR A 139 13.49 -2.64 -1.24
C TYR A 139 14.44 -2.47 -2.43
N VAL A 140 15.74 -2.27 -2.18
CA VAL A 140 16.75 -2.06 -3.22
C VAL A 140 16.84 -3.29 -4.15
N GLN A 141 16.78 -4.50 -3.60
CA GLN A 141 16.78 -5.73 -4.37
C GLN A 141 15.62 -5.74 -5.36
N ASN A 142 14.39 -5.44 -4.91
CA ASN A 142 13.22 -5.41 -5.78
C ASN A 142 13.35 -4.37 -6.91
N VAL A 143 13.98 -3.22 -6.64
CA VAL A 143 14.26 -2.21 -7.68
C VAL A 143 15.29 -2.74 -8.69
N VAL A 144 16.41 -3.30 -8.22
CA VAL A 144 17.52 -3.76 -9.08
C VAL A 144 17.11 -4.97 -9.92
N THR A 145 16.30 -5.89 -9.39
CA THR A 145 15.80 -7.05 -10.14
C THR A 145 14.63 -6.73 -11.07
N GLY A 146 14.12 -5.50 -11.04
CA GLY A 146 12.96 -5.08 -11.83
C GLY A 146 11.62 -5.61 -11.32
N GLU A 147 11.59 -6.17 -10.10
CA GLU A 147 10.34 -6.58 -9.45
C GLU A 147 9.49 -5.34 -9.12
N TYR A 148 10.13 -4.23 -8.72
CA TYR A 148 9.51 -2.91 -8.66
C TYR A 148 9.69 -2.18 -10.00
N PRO A 149 8.62 -2.02 -10.80
CA PRO A 149 8.71 -1.37 -12.09
C PRO A 149 9.07 0.11 -11.96
N ILE A 150 9.96 0.57 -12.83
CA ILE A 150 10.31 1.99 -12.98
C ILE A 150 9.59 2.53 -14.20
N ILE A 151 8.64 3.45 -14.00
CA ILE A 151 7.85 4.08 -15.07
C ILE A 151 8.06 5.59 -14.99
N ARG A 152 8.54 6.20 -16.07
CA ARG A 152 8.81 7.65 -16.14
C ARG A 152 9.64 8.13 -14.94
N ASP A 153 10.75 7.45 -14.70
CA ASP A 153 11.68 7.72 -13.58
C ASP A 153 11.03 7.71 -12.19
N GLN A 154 9.96 6.92 -11.98
CA GLN A 154 9.33 6.70 -10.69
C GLN A 154 9.28 5.21 -10.39
N ILE A 155 9.64 4.84 -9.15
CA ILE A 155 9.64 3.44 -8.70
C ILE A 155 8.23 3.12 -8.17
N PHE A 156 7.55 2.13 -8.72
CA PHE A 156 6.26 1.68 -8.20
C PHE A 156 6.42 0.38 -7.43
N ARG A 157 5.93 0.33 -6.18
CA ARG A 157 6.05 -0.84 -5.28
C ARG A 157 5.01 -1.93 -5.57
N TYR A 158 4.77 -2.22 -6.84
CA TYR A 158 3.97 -3.37 -7.26
C TYR A 158 4.81 -4.64 -7.20
N VAL A 159 4.31 -5.68 -6.55
CA VAL A 159 4.93 -7.01 -6.54
C VAL A 159 4.27 -7.84 -7.63
N HIS A 160 5.08 -8.44 -8.50
CA HIS A 160 4.61 -9.37 -9.53
C HIS A 160 4.96 -10.80 -9.14
N ASP A 161 3.96 -11.61 -8.79
CA ASP A 161 4.16 -13.04 -8.75
C ASP A 161 4.29 -13.57 -10.19
N LYS A 162 5.44 -14.17 -10.50
CA LYS A 162 5.75 -14.72 -11.83
C LYS A 162 4.77 -15.82 -12.27
N LYS A 163 4.03 -16.42 -11.34
CA LYS A 163 2.94 -17.36 -11.63
C LYS A 163 1.62 -16.67 -11.99
N CYS A 164 1.46 -15.39 -11.68
CA CYS A 164 0.28 -14.58 -12.00
C CYS A 164 0.34 -14.06 -13.44
N VAL A 165 0.50 -14.98 -14.39
CA VAL A 165 0.43 -14.75 -15.84
C VAL A 165 -0.46 -15.83 -16.45
N ALA A 166 -1.45 -15.44 -17.26
CA ALA A 166 -2.23 -16.36 -18.08
C ALA A 166 -2.06 -15.98 -19.55
N THR A 167 -1.99 -16.98 -20.43
CA THR A 167 -1.91 -16.77 -21.87
C THR A 167 -3.04 -17.52 -22.56
N THR A 168 -3.79 -16.82 -23.41
CA THR A 168 -4.87 -17.38 -24.22
C THR A 168 -4.61 -17.02 -25.68
N GLY A 169 -4.20 -18.01 -26.47
CA GLY A 169 -3.72 -17.77 -27.84
C GLY A 169 -2.51 -16.84 -27.83
N ASP A 170 -2.60 -15.74 -28.57
CA ASP A 170 -1.53 -14.75 -28.70
C ASP A 170 -1.53 -13.66 -27.60
N ILE A 171 -2.50 -13.68 -26.68
CA ILE A 171 -2.64 -12.65 -25.65
C ILE A 171 -2.21 -13.19 -24.29
N SER A 172 -1.32 -12.44 -23.63
CA SER A 172 -0.91 -12.70 -22.25
C SER A 172 -1.41 -11.60 -21.32
N VAL A 173 -1.94 -12.00 -20.17
CA VAL A 173 -2.38 -11.11 -19.09
C VAL A 173 -1.52 -11.39 -17.87
N SER A 174 -0.80 -10.38 -17.40
CA SER A 174 0.01 -10.44 -16.18
C SER A 174 -0.49 -9.43 -15.16
N VAL A 175 -0.50 -9.82 -13.87
CA VAL A 175 -1.01 -9.00 -12.77
C VAL A 175 0.09 -8.75 -11.75
N SER A 176 0.20 -7.50 -11.29
CA SER A 176 1.04 -7.12 -10.14
C SER A 176 0.16 -6.45 -9.08
N THR A 177 0.41 -6.68 -7.79
CA THR A 177 -0.41 -6.13 -6.70
C THR A 177 0.42 -5.30 -5.73
N SER A 178 -0.22 -4.38 -5.00
CA SER A 178 0.39 -3.62 -3.92
C SER A 178 -0.63 -3.41 -2.81
N PHE A 179 -0.26 -3.72 -1.58
CA PHE A 179 -1.00 -3.32 -0.39
C PHE A 179 -0.74 -1.83 -0.08
N LEU A 180 -1.77 -1.12 0.41
CA LEU A 180 -1.70 0.30 0.78
C LEU A 180 -2.02 0.47 2.26
N PRO A 181 -1.00 0.46 3.14
CA PRO A 181 -1.19 0.60 4.59
C PRO A 181 -1.94 1.89 4.96
N GLU A 182 -1.68 2.98 4.25
CA GLU A 182 -2.29 4.31 4.44
C GLU A 182 -3.80 4.38 4.20
N LEU A 183 -4.34 3.46 3.39
CA LEU A 183 -5.79 3.36 3.13
C LEU A 183 -6.40 2.11 3.79
N SER A 184 -5.63 1.45 4.65
CA SER A 184 -6.02 0.21 5.30
C SER A 184 -6.15 0.40 6.81
N SER A 185 -7.05 -0.37 7.41
CA SER A 185 -7.22 -0.48 8.85
C SER A 185 -7.43 -1.92 9.28
N VAL A 186 -6.93 -2.24 10.47
CA VAL A 186 -7.19 -3.53 11.12
C VAL A 186 -8.53 -3.45 11.86
N HIS A 187 -8.82 -2.31 12.51
CA HIS A 187 -10.12 -2.03 13.13
C HIS A 187 -10.75 -0.69 12.66
N PRO A 188 -11.96 -0.72 12.06
CA PRO A 188 -12.62 -1.90 11.50
C PRO A 188 -11.76 -2.52 10.37
N PRO A 189 -11.94 -3.81 10.04
CA PRO A 189 -11.12 -4.46 9.02
C PRO A 189 -11.41 -3.89 7.63
N HIS A 190 -10.41 -3.24 7.06
CA HIS A 190 -10.46 -2.64 5.73
C HIS A 190 -9.05 -2.73 5.11
N PHE A 191 -8.85 -3.65 4.18
CA PHE A 191 -7.55 -3.89 3.55
C PHE A 191 -7.59 -3.42 2.10
N PHE A 192 -6.86 -2.34 1.82
CA PHE A 192 -6.83 -1.71 0.50
C PHE A 192 -5.68 -2.26 -0.33
N PHE A 193 -6.02 -2.76 -1.51
CA PHE A 193 -5.06 -3.23 -2.49
C PHE A 193 -5.24 -2.48 -3.80
N THR A 194 -4.12 -2.29 -4.48
CA THR A 194 -4.11 -1.93 -5.89
C THR A 194 -3.55 -3.06 -6.70
N TYR A 195 -3.98 -3.14 -7.95
CA TYR A 195 -3.44 -4.06 -8.92
C TYR A 195 -3.18 -3.34 -10.23
N ARG A 196 -2.06 -3.69 -10.85
CA ARG A 196 -1.67 -3.27 -12.19
C ARG A 196 -1.78 -4.47 -13.11
N ILE A 197 -2.54 -4.32 -14.18
CA ILE A 197 -2.72 -5.35 -15.19
C ILE A 197 -2.05 -4.92 -16.47
N ARG A 198 -1.31 -5.86 -17.04
CA ARG A 198 -0.64 -5.71 -18.33
C ARG A 198 -1.18 -6.77 -19.27
N ILE A 199 -1.80 -6.31 -20.35
CA ILE A 199 -2.34 -7.12 -21.44
C ILE A 199 -1.41 -6.92 -22.63
N GLU A 200 -0.86 -7.99 -23.19
CA GLU A 200 0.02 -7.91 -24.35
C GLU A 200 -0.36 -8.92 -25.41
N MET A 201 -0.18 -8.56 -26.68
CA MET A 201 -0.25 -9.49 -27.79
C MET A 201 1.17 -9.81 -28.27
N ALA A 202 1.47 -11.10 -28.46
CA ALA A 202 2.76 -11.57 -28.94
C ALA A 202 3.17 -10.86 -30.25
N ARG A 203 4.44 -10.49 -30.38
CA ARG A 203 4.98 -9.88 -31.62
C ARG A 203 4.92 -10.82 -32.83
N SER A 204 4.94 -12.13 -32.58
CA SER A 204 4.82 -13.18 -33.59
C SER A 204 3.39 -13.43 -34.06
N ALA A 205 2.39 -12.82 -33.41
CA ALA A 205 1.00 -12.94 -33.81
C ALA A 205 0.80 -12.37 -35.22
N LEU A 206 -0.14 -12.95 -35.96
CA LEU A 206 -0.47 -12.47 -37.30
C LEU A 206 -1.28 -11.16 -37.21
N PRO A 207 -1.16 -10.24 -38.18
CA PRO A 207 -1.93 -8.99 -38.18
C PRO A 207 -3.45 -9.20 -38.08
N GLU A 208 -3.98 -10.28 -38.66
CA GLU A 208 -5.39 -10.68 -38.57
C GLU A 208 -5.82 -11.13 -37.17
N SER A 209 -4.89 -11.46 -36.26
CA SER A 209 -5.20 -11.74 -34.85
C SER A 209 -5.63 -10.48 -34.10
N ALA A 210 -5.51 -9.28 -34.68
CA ALA A 210 -5.89 -8.04 -34.02
C ALA A 210 -7.35 -8.08 -33.53
N CYS A 211 -7.56 -7.65 -32.29
CA CYS A 211 -8.83 -7.78 -31.57
C CYS A 211 -9.04 -6.59 -30.62
N GLN A 212 -10.28 -6.37 -30.17
CA GLN A 212 -10.60 -5.30 -29.24
C GLN A 212 -11.29 -5.85 -27.99
N LEU A 213 -10.91 -5.33 -26.84
CA LEU A 213 -11.52 -5.66 -25.56
C LEU A 213 -12.91 -5.02 -25.48
N ASP A 214 -13.93 -5.82 -25.23
CA ASP A 214 -15.31 -5.36 -25.09
C ASP A 214 -15.75 -5.24 -23.63
N SER A 215 -15.43 -6.25 -22.82
CA SER A 215 -15.90 -6.33 -21.45
C SER A 215 -14.97 -7.16 -20.57
N ARG A 216 -15.22 -7.11 -19.27
CA ARG A 216 -14.50 -7.88 -18.25
C ARG A 216 -15.47 -8.59 -17.33
N TYR A 217 -15.06 -9.76 -16.86
CA TYR A 217 -15.66 -10.49 -15.77
C TYR A 217 -14.61 -10.74 -14.69
N TRP A 218 -14.95 -10.41 -13.46
CA TRP A 218 -14.17 -10.72 -12.27
C TRP A 218 -14.97 -11.60 -11.33
N LYS A 219 -14.31 -12.62 -10.79
CA LYS A 219 -14.74 -13.41 -9.66
C LYS A 219 -13.79 -13.14 -8.50
N ILE A 220 -14.32 -12.55 -7.45
CA ILE A 220 -13.59 -12.15 -6.24
C ILE A 220 -14.01 -13.12 -5.14
N THR A 221 -13.06 -13.78 -4.51
CA THR A 221 -13.35 -14.74 -3.43
C THR A 221 -12.59 -14.37 -2.18
N ASN A 222 -13.33 -14.23 -1.08
CA ASN A 222 -12.74 -13.88 0.21
C ASN A 222 -12.25 -15.11 0.99
N ALA A 223 -11.58 -14.88 2.12
CA ALA A 223 -11.06 -15.96 2.98
C ALA A 223 -12.13 -16.94 3.51
N ASN A 224 -13.40 -16.50 3.60
CA ASN A 224 -14.52 -17.30 4.08
C ASN A 224 -15.21 -18.10 2.95
N GLY A 225 -14.74 -17.97 1.70
CA GLY A 225 -15.33 -18.62 0.53
C GLY A 225 -16.53 -17.88 -0.06
N ASN A 226 -16.86 -16.68 0.42
CA ASN A 226 -17.89 -15.85 -0.20
C ASN A 226 -17.38 -15.33 -1.55
N VAL A 227 -18.25 -15.38 -2.56
CA VAL A 227 -17.93 -14.97 -3.92
C VAL A 227 -18.71 -13.72 -4.29
N GLU A 228 -18.02 -12.77 -4.89
CA GLU A 228 -18.61 -11.60 -5.55
C GLU A 228 -18.23 -11.61 -7.03
N GLU A 229 -19.20 -11.38 -7.90
CA GLU A 229 -18.99 -11.28 -9.34
C GLU A 229 -19.17 -9.85 -9.83
N VAL A 230 -18.23 -9.37 -10.65
CA VAL A 230 -18.28 -8.05 -11.26
C VAL A 230 -18.20 -8.20 -12.77
N ARG A 231 -19.16 -7.62 -13.49
CA ARG A 231 -19.19 -7.55 -14.96
C ARG A 231 -19.31 -6.10 -15.38
N GLY A 232 -18.57 -5.71 -16.41
CA GLY A 232 -18.62 -4.34 -16.91
C GLY A 232 -17.97 -4.18 -18.28
N PRO A 233 -18.34 -3.12 -19.02
CA PRO A 233 -17.77 -2.82 -20.32
C PRO A 233 -16.35 -2.26 -20.18
N GLY A 234 -15.46 -2.62 -21.10
CA GLY A 234 -14.09 -2.10 -21.16
C GLY A 234 -13.25 -2.42 -19.92
N VAL A 235 -12.17 -1.66 -19.76
CA VAL A 235 -11.31 -1.60 -18.58
C VAL A 235 -11.02 -0.14 -18.27
N VAL A 236 -11.30 0.31 -17.03
CA VAL A 236 -11.11 1.71 -16.59
C VAL A 236 -11.69 2.78 -17.54
N GLY A 237 -12.80 2.46 -18.22
CA GLY A 237 -13.44 3.35 -19.20
C GLY A 237 -12.86 3.27 -20.62
N GLU A 238 -11.88 2.41 -20.87
CA GLU A 238 -11.23 2.21 -22.16
C GLU A 238 -11.59 0.87 -22.81
N PHE A 239 -11.53 0.82 -24.14
CA PHE A 239 -11.77 -0.39 -24.95
C PHE A 239 -10.53 -0.65 -25.84
N PRO A 240 -9.42 -1.13 -25.25
CA PRO A 240 -8.15 -1.23 -25.96
C PRO A 240 -8.21 -2.20 -27.13
N VAL A 241 -7.74 -1.74 -28.29
CA VAL A 241 -7.46 -2.58 -29.45
C VAL A 241 -6.07 -3.19 -29.28
N MET A 242 -5.93 -4.50 -29.39
CA MET A 242 -4.67 -5.24 -29.34
C MET A 242 -4.26 -5.65 -30.76
N SER A 243 -2.98 -5.42 -31.08
CA SER A 243 -2.34 -5.80 -32.34
C SER A 243 -0.97 -6.40 -32.03
N PRO A 244 -0.33 -7.14 -32.96
CA PRO A 244 0.95 -7.80 -32.67
C PRO A 244 1.98 -6.86 -32.04
N GLY A 245 2.51 -7.26 -30.88
CA GLY A 245 3.48 -6.48 -30.10
C GLY A 245 2.92 -5.34 -29.25
N LYS A 246 1.61 -5.07 -29.32
CA LYS A 246 0.97 -4.04 -28.50
C LYS A 246 0.86 -4.48 -27.05
N VAL A 247 1.12 -3.53 -26.16
CA VAL A 247 0.97 -3.67 -24.72
C VAL A 247 -0.02 -2.61 -24.26
N HIS A 248 -0.99 -3.02 -23.45
CA HIS A 248 -1.90 -2.13 -22.76
C HIS A 248 -1.79 -2.38 -21.25
N GLU A 249 -1.61 -1.32 -20.49
CA GLU A 249 -1.45 -1.38 -19.04
C GLU A 249 -2.46 -0.45 -18.36
N TYR A 250 -3.07 -0.93 -17.29
CA TYR A 250 -3.92 -0.12 -16.44
C TYR A 250 -3.76 -0.51 -14.96
N ALA A 251 -4.12 0.40 -14.07
CA ALA A 251 -4.15 0.16 -12.64
C ALA A 251 -5.56 0.41 -12.09
N SER A 252 -5.93 -0.35 -11.07
CA SER A 252 -7.20 -0.20 -10.35
C SER A 252 -7.01 -0.66 -8.90
N CYS A 253 -8.07 -0.56 -8.11
CA CYS A 253 -8.10 -0.82 -6.68
C CYS A 253 -9.19 -1.83 -6.32
N THR A 254 -9.04 -2.43 -5.13
CA THR A 254 -10.10 -3.14 -4.44
C THR A 254 -9.89 -3.04 -2.93
N THR A 255 -10.96 -3.25 -2.18
CA THR A 255 -10.98 -3.21 -0.72
C THR A 255 -11.58 -4.50 -0.20
N PHE A 256 -10.94 -5.08 0.80
CA PHE A 256 -11.32 -6.35 1.40
C PHE A 256 -11.60 -6.20 2.90
N SER A 257 -12.53 -7.01 3.41
CA SER A 257 -12.81 -7.11 4.85
C SER A 257 -12.08 -8.28 5.50
N THR A 258 -11.34 -9.07 4.71
CA THR A 258 -10.51 -10.17 5.20
C THR A 258 -9.05 -9.96 4.83
N THR A 259 -8.14 -10.59 5.57
CA THR A 259 -6.68 -10.39 5.44
C THR A 259 -6.09 -11.04 4.19
N SER A 260 -6.85 -11.90 3.50
CA SER A 260 -6.39 -12.60 2.30
C SER A 260 -7.57 -12.91 1.39
N GLU A 261 -7.54 -12.36 0.19
CA GLU A 261 -8.53 -12.64 -0.86
C GLU A 261 -7.84 -12.90 -2.19
N TYR A 262 -8.57 -13.45 -3.16
CA TYR A 262 -8.06 -13.60 -4.52
C TYR A 262 -9.09 -13.18 -5.56
N MET A 263 -8.56 -12.80 -6.73
CA MET A 263 -9.36 -12.44 -7.89
C MET A 263 -8.93 -13.29 -9.08
N GLU A 264 -9.90 -13.66 -9.91
CA GLU A 264 -9.72 -14.35 -11.18
C GLU A 264 -10.82 -13.95 -12.16
N GLY A 265 -10.69 -14.26 -13.44
CA GLY A 265 -11.71 -13.86 -14.40
C GLY A 265 -11.29 -14.00 -15.85
N HIS A 266 -11.95 -13.24 -16.71
CA HIS A 266 -11.61 -13.14 -18.13
C HIS A 266 -12.01 -11.77 -18.70
N TYR A 267 -11.35 -11.41 -19.79
CA TYR A 267 -11.78 -10.36 -20.69
C TYR A 267 -12.45 -10.97 -21.91
N THR A 268 -13.53 -10.37 -22.37
CA THR A 268 -14.16 -10.75 -23.63
C THR A 268 -13.66 -9.82 -24.72
N PHE A 269 -13.19 -10.41 -25.81
CA PHE A 269 -12.66 -9.73 -27.00
C PHE A 269 -13.44 -10.13 -28.24
N HIS A 270 -13.49 -9.24 -29.23
CA HIS A 270 -13.85 -9.60 -30.61
C HIS A 270 -12.69 -9.36 -31.58
N ARG A 271 -12.61 -10.14 -32.66
CA ARG A 271 -11.64 -9.88 -33.74
C ARG A 271 -12.03 -8.65 -34.55
N LEU A 272 -11.04 -7.83 -34.93
CA LEU A 272 -11.30 -6.66 -35.77
C LEU A 272 -11.75 -7.02 -37.20
N LYS A 273 -11.29 -8.17 -37.71
CA LYS A 273 -11.65 -8.66 -39.06
C LYS A 273 -13.09 -9.19 -39.13
N ASN A 274 -13.57 -9.81 -38.05
CA ASN A 274 -14.92 -10.33 -37.92
C ASN A 274 -15.44 -10.10 -36.51
N LYS A 275 -16.35 -9.12 -36.35
CA LYS A 275 -16.92 -8.77 -35.03
C LYS A 275 -17.79 -9.85 -34.42
N GLU A 276 -18.25 -10.83 -35.19
CA GLU A 276 -18.99 -11.98 -34.68
C GLU A 276 -18.05 -13.02 -34.03
N GLU A 277 -16.75 -12.98 -34.31
CA GLU A 277 -15.75 -13.85 -33.68
C GLU A 277 -15.36 -13.26 -32.31
N ILE A 278 -16.07 -13.72 -31.28
CA ILE A 278 -15.89 -13.35 -29.88
C ILE A 278 -15.16 -14.48 -29.14
N PHE A 279 -14.22 -14.12 -28.27
CA PHE A 279 -13.49 -15.08 -27.44
C PHE A 279 -13.09 -14.47 -26.10
N ASP A 280 -12.88 -15.33 -25.11
CA ASP A 280 -12.43 -14.92 -23.78
C ASP A 280 -10.92 -15.10 -23.63
N VAL A 281 -10.28 -14.13 -22.98
CA VAL A 281 -8.88 -14.16 -22.57
C VAL A 281 -8.84 -14.30 -21.05
N SER A 282 -8.22 -15.36 -20.56
CA SER A 282 -8.15 -15.64 -19.13
C SER A 282 -7.31 -14.61 -18.39
N ILE A 283 -7.78 -14.20 -17.22
CA ILE A 283 -7.00 -13.46 -16.24
C ILE A 283 -6.49 -14.46 -15.21
N PRO A 284 -5.18 -14.51 -14.89
CA PRO A 284 -4.67 -15.45 -13.91
C PRO A 284 -5.30 -15.19 -12.55
N ARG A 285 -5.47 -16.25 -11.74
CA ARG A 285 -5.78 -16.07 -10.33
C ARG A 285 -4.59 -15.40 -9.63
N PHE A 286 -4.85 -14.30 -8.93
CA PHE A 286 -3.84 -13.64 -8.10
C PHE A 286 -4.36 -13.40 -6.69
N HIS A 287 -3.48 -13.59 -5.73
CA HIS A 287 -3.76 -13.42 -4.31
C HIS A 287 -3.31 -12.05 -3.83
N MET A 288 -4.10 -11.46 -2.94
CA MET A 288 -3.79 -10.22 -2.23
C MET A 288 -3.83 -10.54 -0.75
N VAL A 289 -2.63 -10.59 -0.16
CA VAL A 289 -2.42 -10.99 1.23
C VAL A 289 -1.94 -9.77 1.99
N CYS A 290 -2.62 -9.46 3.08
CA CYS A 290 -2.24 -8.41 4.00
C CYS A 290 -0.86 -8.75 4.58
N PRO A 291 0.09 -7.80 4.65
CA PRO A 291 1.34 -8.02 5.37
C PRO A 291 1.07 -8.31 6.85
N PRO A 292 2.06 -8.83 7.57
CA PRO A 292 1.95 -9.00 9.02
C PRO A 292 1.53 -7.69 9.68
N PHE A 293 0.63 -7.78 10.65
CA PHE A 293 0.20 -6.62 11.43
C PHE A 293 0.14 -6.97 12.93
N ARG A 294 0.16 -5.94 13.75
CA ARG A 294 -0.04 -6.02 15.20
C ARG A 294 -1.23 -5.17 15.59
N GLU A 295 -2.09 -5.73 16.42
CA GLU A 295 -3.18 -4.98 17.06
C GLU A 295 -2.68 -4.28 18.33
N SER A 296 -3.29 -3.15 18.65
CA SER A 296 -2.96 -2.40 19.87
C SER A 296 -3.23 -3.21 21.14
N ILE A 297 -2.26 -3.23 22.05
CA ILE A 297 -2.43 -3.80 23.39
C ILE A 297 -3.50 -3.05 24.21
N VAL A 298 -3.73 -1.76 23.95
CA VAL A 298 -4.72 -0.96 24.68
C VAL A 298 -6.12 -1.55 24.48
N ARG A 299 -6.40 -2.06 23.27
CA ARG A 299 -7.65 -2.75 22.95
C ARG A 299 -7.81 -4.07 23.69
N SER A 300 -6.72 -4.83 23.85
CA SER A 300 -6.76 -6.12 24.57
C SER A 300 -7.18 -5.99 26.04
N VAL A 301 -6.99 -4.80 26.64
CA VAL A 301 -7.36 -4.51 28.02
C VAL A 301 -8.81 -4.01 28.16
N SER A 302 -9.37 -3.38 27.12
CA SER A 302 -10.76 -2.88 27.13
C SER A 302 -11.83 -3.94 26.85
N VAL A 303 -11.45 -5.15 26.44
CA VAL A 303 -12.38 -6.30 26.29
C VAL A 303 -12.42 -7.13 27.59
N ILE A 304 -12.78 -6.49 28.71
CA ILE A 304 -13.28 -7.20 29.89
C ILE A 304 -14.81 -7.18 29.77
N PRO A 305 -15.54 -8.30 29.97
CA PRO A 305 -16.97 -8.31 29.74
C PRO A 305 -17.63 -7.32 30.71
N PHE A 306 -18.40 -6.39 30.15
CA PHE A 306 -19.36 -5.62 30.92
C PHE A 306 -20.31 -6.62 31.60
N ASN A 307 -20.24 -6.70 32.92
CA ASN A 307 -21.35 -7.24 33.70
C ASN A 307 -22.52 -6.29 33.49
N GLU A 308 -23.61 -6.80 32.91
CA GLU A 308 -24.91 -6.15 32.99
C GLU A 308 -25.33 -6.13 34.46
N ASP A 309 -25.24 -4.97 35.10
CA ASP A 309 -26.11 -4.65 36.23
C ASP A 309 -26.25 -3.13 36.39
N ASN A 310 -27.48 -2.66 36.11
CA ASN A 310 -28.18 -1.48 36.61
C ASN A 310 -27.45 -0.13 36.72
N SER A 311 -27.91 0.86 35.95
CA SER A 311 -28.91 1.81 36.47
C SER A 311 -29.42 2.76 35.38
N SER A 312 -30.71 3.07 35.48
CA SER A 312 -31.40 4.19 34.84
C SER A 312 -30.72 5.52 35.13
N ASP A 313 -30.65 6.41 34.14
CA ASP A 313 -31.31 7.72 34.23
C ASP A 313 -31.19 8.47 32.89
N THR A 314 -32.29 9.13 32.57
CA THR A 314 -32.51 10.05 31.45
C THR A 314 -31.81 11.39 31.70
N ASP A 315 -31.29 12.04 30.65
CA ASP A 315 -31.71 13.39 30.21
C ASP A 315 -30.72 14.03 29.21
N ASP A 316 -31.33 14.58 28.15
CA ASP A 316 -31.00 15.72 27.28
C ASP A 316 -29.55 16.16 27.01
N TYR A 317 -29.19 16.19 25.71
CA TYR A 317 -28.06 16.97 25.19
C TYR A 317 -28.53 17.97 24.12
N GLU A 318 -28.30 19.26 24.41
CA GLU A 318 -28.38 20.37 23.47
C GLU A 318 -27.24 20.31 22.43
N GLU A 319 -27.60 20.71 21.21
CA GLU A 319 -26.77 20.72 20.01
C GLU A 319 -25.82 21.94 20.00
N GLY A 320 -24.52 21.69 20.13
CA GLY A 320 -23.47 22.70 20.04
C GLY A 320 -22.65 22.55 18.76
N GLU A 321 -22.82 23.48 17.82
CA GLU A 321 -22.02 23.61 16.60
C GLU A 321 -20.52 23.81 16.91
N LEU A 322 -19.66 22.92 16.43
CA LEU A 322 -18.23 23.16 16.28
C LEU A 322 -17.81 22.89 14.84
N ARG A 323 -17.63 23.97 14.09
CA ARG A 323 -16.93 24.01 12.80
C ARG A 323 -15.45 23.66 12.99
N GLY A 324 -14.91 22.78 12.14
CA GLY A 324 -13.52 22.86 11.72
C GLY A 324 -12.75 21.54 11.66
N MET A 325 -12.84 20.85 10.51
CA MET A 325 -11.76 20.29 9.69
C MET A 325 -12.36 19.17 8.84
N ASN A 326 -12.54 19.42 7.54
CA ASN A 326 -12.95 18.42 6.56
C ASN A 326 -11.87 17.34 6.45
N MET A 327 -11.96 16.29 7.28
CA MET A 327 -11.36 15.00 6.96
C MET A 327 -12.20 14.36 5.85
N ALA A 328 -11.52 13.86 4.81
CA ALA A 328 -12.15 13.03 3.81
C ALA A 328 -12.86 11.84 4.47
N ASN A 329 -14.09 11.58 4.06
CA ASN A 329 -14.93 10.51 4.59
C ASN A 329 -14.21 9.15 4.47
N PRO A 330 -13.86 8.47 5.59
CA PRO A 330 -13.12 7.20 5.54
C PRO A 330 -13.97 6.01 5.06
N GLY A 331 -15.28 6.21 4.87
CA GLY A 331 -16.22 5.19 4.40
C GLY A 331 -16.34 5.03 2.88
N GLY A 332 -15.52 5.71 2.09
CA GLY A 332 -15.54 5.58 0.63
C GLY A 332 -14.97 4.22 0.21
N ARG A 333 -15.83 3.22 -0.03
CA ARG A 333 -15.45 2.06 -0.86
C ARG A 333 -14.75 2.62 -2.10
N CYS A 334 -13.56 2.12 -2.42
CA CYS A 334 -12.93 2.53 -3.68
C CYS A 334 -13.99 2.32 -4.76
N PRO A 335 -14.31 3.32 -5.60
CA PRO A 335 -15.10 3.06 -6.77
C PRO A 335 -14.25 2.09 -7.56
N ARG A 336 -14.52 0.78 -7.40
CA ARG A 336 -14.09 -0.23 -8.35
C ARG A 336 -14.51 0.40 -9.66
N HIS A 337 -13.57 0.80 -10.51
CA HIS A 337 -13.97 1.42 -11.77
C HIS A 337 -14.72 0.32 -12.51
N VAL A 338 -16.06 0.36 -12.37
CA VAL A 338 -17.11 -0.46 -12.99
C VAL A 338 -17.37 0.11 -14.37
#